data_AF-A0A9E6W9Z8-F1
#
_entry.id   AF-A0A9E6W9Z8-F1
#
_cell.length_a   1.000
_cell.length_b   1.000
_cell.length_c   1.000
_cell.angle_alpha   90.00
_cell.angle_beta   90.00
_cell.angle_gamma   90.00
#
_symmetry.space_group_name_H-M   'P 1'
#
loop_
_entity.id
_entity.type
_entity.pdbx_description
1 polymer ?
#
loop_
_entity_poly.entity_id
_entity_poly.type
_entity_poly.pdbx_seq_one_letter_code
_entity_poly.pdbx_strand_id
1 'polypeptide(L)'
;MSRIVQLIIVSVFILVQGCTQKTDLFPEIKEQFRQGNFTETEKLIAGFKRAGISDSLSFEIEILEAKMERIQIDFSKTEDEIKAELALFFPGLKDEQLRKWEADKSLEMKIIDGQRRYFKRAVRNLFRINPEAKKVWEAEQGNEPDPLDLFCLEHTAKLVRKSDNGINLLEIPARFKIDFTISLKPDAVPAGETVKCWMPFPRESEPRQKNVEVIAVNYENFEIAGNQNLQRSLYIEKIAVAGEP
;
A
#
# COMPACT_ATOMS: atom_id res chain seq x y z
N MET A 1 -68.82 -37.89 10.11
CA MET A 1 -68.91 -39.37 10.24
C MET A 1 -67.88 -39.99 9.34
N SER A 2 -67.07 -40.90 9.91
CA SER A 2 -66.18 -41.92 9.32
C SER A 2 -65.15 -41.48 8.26
N ARG A 3 -63.85 -41.47 8.53
CA ARG A 3 -62.90 -42.60 8.69
C ARG A 3 -62.89 -43.61 7.52
N ILE A 4 -61.73 -43.63 6.86
CA ILE A 4 -60.89 -44.78 6.50
C ILE A 4 -61.31 -45.64 5.30
N VAL A 5 -60.36 -45.78 4.35
CA VAL A 5 -59.95 -46.93 3.51
C VAL A 5 -59.47 -46.30 2.19
N GLN A 6 -58.19 -46.31 1.80
CA GLN A 6 -57.45 -47.50 1.39
C GLN A 6 -55.93 -47.21 1.40
N LEU A 7 -55.19 -48.10 2.06
CA LEU A 7 -53.74 -48.31 1.91
C LEU A 7 -53.44 -48.98 0.55
N ILE A 8 -52.13 -49.10 0.25
CA ILE A 8 -51.44 -49.74 -0.91
C ILE A 8 -51.10 -48.65 -1.95
N ILE A 9 -49.85 -48.19 -2.13
CA ILE A 9 -48.73 -48.90 -2.76
C ILE A 9 -47.40 -48.17 -2.43
N VAL A 10 -46.46 -48.91 -1.83
CA VAL A 10 -45.02 -49.00 -2.19
C VAL A 10 -44.24 -47.69 -2.38
N SER A 11 -43.49 -47.35 -1.32
CA SER A 11 -42.06 -46.97 -1.37
C SER A 11 -41.52 -46.43 -2.69
N VAL A 12 -41.46 -45.10 -2.80
CA VAL A 12 -40.44 -44.41 -3.59
C VAL A 12 -39.47 -43.77 -2.62
N PHE A 13 -38.32 -44.43 -2.52
CA PHE A 13 -37.07 -43.94 -1.98
C PHE A 13 -36.79 -42.53 -2.53
N ILE A 14 -37.08 -41.48 -1.76
CA ILE A 14 -36.50 -40.16 -1.99
C ILE A 14 -35.16 -40.15 -1.24
N LEU A 15 -34.18 -40.85 -1.80
CA LEU A 15 -32.77 -40.48 -1.61
C LEU A 15 -32.59 -39.18 -2.40
N VAL A 16 -32.88 -38.03 -1.79
CA VAL A 16 -32.28 -36.79 -2.26
C VAL A 16 -30.79 -36.97 -2.02
N GLN A 17 -30.08 -37.33 -3.08
CA GLN A 17 -28.64 -37.16 -3.16
C GLN A 17 -28.37 -35.70 -2.82
N GLY A 18 -27.86 -35.47 -1.61
CA GLY A 18 -27.10 -34.28 -1.28
C GLY A 18 -25.84 -34.30 -2.12
N CYS A 19 -25.97 -34.00 -3.41
CA CYS A 19 -24.89 -33.41 -4.17
C CYS A 19 -24.63 -32.05 -3.52
N THR A 20 -23.81 -32.03 -2.48
CA THR A 20 -23.04 -30.84 -2.13
C THR A 20 -22.21 -30.52 -3.37
N GLN A 21 -22.76 -29.73 -4.28
CA GLN A 21 -21.95 -28.90 -5.14
C GLN A 21 -20.96 -28.23 -4.18
N LYS A 22 -19.65 -28.41 -4.39
CA LYS A 22 -18.65 -27.57 -3.76
C LYS A 22 -19.07 -26.15 -4.11
N THR A 23 -19.76 -25.47 -3.20
CA THR A 23 -20.16 -24.09 -3.38
C THR A 23 -18.87 -23.34 -3.63
N ASP A 24 -18.80 -22.64 -4.75
CA ASP A 24 -17.70 -21.71 -4.97
C ASP A 24 -17.77 -20.69 -3.82
N LEU A 25 -16.86 -20.83 -2.86
CA LEU A 25 -16.76 -19.99 -1.65
C LEU A 25 -16.14 -18.63 -1.97
N PHE A 26 -15.58 -18.46 -3.18
CA PHE A 26 -14.86 -17.25 -3.52
C PHE A 26 -15.73 -15.97 -3.58
N PRO A 27 -16.98 -15.99 -4.06
CA PRO A 27 -17.91 -14.86 -3.91
C PRO A 27 -18.16 -14.48 -2.45
N GLU A 28 -18.30 -15.46 -1.55
CA GLU A 28 -18.50 -15.21 -0.12
C GLU A 28 -17.26 -14.61 0.53
N ILE A 29 -16.07 -15.14 0.21
CA ILE A 29 -14.77 -14.56 0.62
C ILE A 29 -14.67 -13.09 0.21
N LYS A 30 -15.01 -12.76 -1.05
CA LYS A 30 -14.98 -11.37 -1.55
C LYS A 30 -15.97 -10.46 -0.84
N GLU A 31 -17.15 -10.96 -0.49
CA GLU A 31 -18.15 -10.18 0.24
C GLU A 31 -17.71 -9.92 1.69
N GLN A 32 -17.19 -10.93 2.40
CA GLN A 32 -16.62 -10.74 3.74
C GLN A 32 -15.47 -9.72 3.74
N PHE A 33 -14.59 -9.79 2.74
CA PHE A 33 -13.54 -8.80 2.54
C PHE A 33 -14.10 -7.39 2.33
N ARG A 34 -15.11 -7.24 1.45
CA ARG A 34 -15.73 -5.95 1.14
C ARG A 34 -16.38 -5.31 2.37
N GLN A 35 -16.93 -6.13 3.26
CA GLN A 35 -17.52 -5.70 4.53
C GLN A 35 -16.48 -5.36 5.60
N GLY A 36 -15.20 -5.69 5.39
CA GLY A 36 -14.12 -5.47 6.35
C GLY A 36 -14.01 -6.58 7.40
N ASN A 37 -14.68 -7.72 7.23
CA ASN A 37 -14.64 -8.85 8.15
C ASN A 37 -13.40 -9.70 7.87
N PHE A 38 -12.21 -9.15 8.13
CA PHE A 38 -10.94 -9.76 7.76
C PHE A 38 -10.67 -11.05 8.53
N THR A 39 -11.01 -11.10 9.83
CA THR A 39 -10.87 -12.32 10.62
C THR A 39 -11.72 -13.48 10.05
N GLU A 40 -12.92 -13.19 9.56
CA GLU A 40 -13.77 -14.21 8.94
C GLU A 40 -13.29 -14.56 7.52
N THR A 41 -12.84 -13.55 6.78
CA THR A 41 -12.24 -13.73 5.44
C THR A 41 -11.04 -14.69 5.50
N GLU A 42 -10.14 -14.51 6.46
CA GLU A 42 -8.99 -15.39 6.69
C GLU A 42 -9.40 -16.84 6.98
N LYS A 43 -10.44 -17.05 7.81
CA LYS A 43 -10.96 -18.40 8.08
C LYS A 43 -11.52 -19.06 6.82
N LEU A 44 -12.30 -18.32 6.03
CA LEU A 44 -12.86 -18.82 4.78
C LEU A 44 -11.77 -19.16 3.78
N ILE A 45 -10.76 -18.29 3.61
CA ILE A 45 -9.59 -18.55 2.76
C ILE A 45 -8.85 -19.82 3.23
N ALA A 46 -8.61 -19.97 4.53
CA ALA A 46 -7.94 -21.15 5.07
C ALA A 46 -8.72 -22.45 4.83
N GLY A 47 -10.06 -22.40 4.92
CA GLY A 47 -10.94 -23.52 4.56
C GLY A 47 -10.92 -23.81 3.06
N PHE A 48 -10.92 -22.76 2.25
CA PHE A 48 -10.93 -22.85 0.79
C PHE A 48 -9.63 -23.43 0.23
N LYS A 49 -8.47 -22.97 0.72
CA LYS A 49 -7.15 -23.54 0.41
C LYS A 49 -7.08 -25.04 0.76
N ARG A 50 -7.64 -25.46 1.90
CA ARG A 50 -7.71 -26.88 2.31
C ARG A 50 -8.55 -27.76 1.37
N ALA A 51 -9.56 -27.20 0.71
CA ALA A 51 -10.44 -27.95 -0.20
C ALA A 51 -9.82 -28.20 -1.59
N GLY A 52 -8.64 -27.63 -1.86
CA GLY A 52 -7.96 -27.63 -3.15
C GLY A 52 -8.53 -26.55 -4.09
N ILE A 53 -7.68 -25.65 -4.56
CA ILE A 53 -8.02 -24.53 -5.44
C ILE A 53 -7.21 -24.61 -6.75
N SER A 54 -7.72 -24.01 -7.83
CA SER A 54 -6.98 -23.88 -9.08
C SER A 54 -5.90 -22.79 -8.98
N ASP A 55 -4.87 -22.85 -9.82
CA ASP A 55 -3.77 -21.87 -9.83
C ASP A 55 -4.25 -20.43 -10.03
N SER A 56 -5.21 -20.20 -10.94
CA SER A 56 -5.80 -18.88 -11.17
C SER A 56 -6.44 -18.32 -9.89
N LEU A 57 -7.10 -19.18 -9.11
CA LEU A 57 -7.78 -18.77 -7.89
C LEU A 57 -6.81 -18.60 -6.71
N SER A 58 -5.70 -19.35 -6.72
CA SER A 58 -4.58 -19.14 -5.78
C SER A 58 -4.03 -17.73 -5.91
N PHE A 59 -3.77 -17.27 -7.13
CA PHE A 59 -3.27 -15.92 -7.37
C PHE A 59 -4.26 -14.83 -6.91
N GLU A 60 -5.56 -15.01 -7.16
CA GLU A 60 -6.57 -14.07 -6.69
C GLU A 60 -6.66 -14.00 -5.16
N ILE A 61 -6.51 -15.15 -4.48
CA ILE A 61 -6.47 -15.22 -3.02
C ILE A 61 -5.21 -14.54 -2.47
N GLU A 62 -4.03 -14.75 -3.06
CA GLU A 62 -2.79 -14.08 -2.67
C GLU A 62 -2.91 -12.56 -2.77
N ILE A 63 -3.52 -12.05 -3.86
CA ILE A 63 -3.81 -10.62 -4.00
C ILE A 63 -4.75 -10.15 -2.89
N LEU A 64 -5.76 -10.94 -2.54
CA LEU A 64 -6.73 -10.58 -1.51
C LEU A 64 -6.09 -10.53 -0.11
N GLU A 65 -5.28 -11.52 0.24
CA GLU A 65 -4.48 -11.56 1.47
C GLU A 65 -3.56 -10.35 1.56
N ALA A 66 -2.80 -10.05 0.49
CA ALA A 66 -1.91 -8.88 0.44
C ALA A 66 -2.68 -7.55 0.59
N LYS A 67 -3.89 -7.45 0.03
CA LYS A 67 -4.76 -6.28 0.22
C LYS A 67 -5.23 -6.15 1.66
N MET A 68 -5.66 -7.23 2.31
CA MET A 68 -6.09 -7.21 3.72
C MET A 68 -4.95 -6.75 4.63
N GLU A 69 -3.77 -7.37 4.49
CA GLU A 69 -2.57 -7.01 5.25
C GLU A 69 -2.25 -5.52 5.07
N ARG A 70 -2.24 -5.04 3.82
CA ARG A 70 -1.92 -3.64 3.55
C ARG A 70 -2.95 -2.68 4.15
N ILE A 71 -4.24 -3.03 4.08
CA ILE A 71 -5.31 -2.24 4.69
C ILE A 71 -5.11 -2.19 6.22
N GLN A 72 -4.78 -3.31 6.89
CA GLN A 72 -4.53 -3.31 8.34
C GLN A 72 -3.32 -2.47 8.73
N ILE A 73 -2.24 -2.49 7.93
CA ILE A 73 -1.06 -1.63 8.14
C ILE A 73 -1.43 -0.15 8.00
N ASP A 74 -2.16 0.19 6.94
CA ASP A 74 -2.52 1.58 6.65
C ASP A 74 -3.60 2.10 7.62
N PHE A 75 -4.54 1.26 8.06
CA PHE A 75 -5.59 1.54 9.03
C PHE A 75 -5.28 0.90 10.39
N SER A 76 -4.14 1.26 10.96
CA SER A 76 -3.63 0.64 12.19
C SER A 76 -4.18 1.29 13.48
N LYS A 77 -4.57 2.57 13.42
CA LYS A 77 -4.94 3.34 14.62
C LYS A 77 -6.33 3.01 15.13
N THR A 78 -6.46 2.95 16.44
CA THR A 78 -7.72 2.81 17.17
C THR A 78 -8.39 4.16 17.39
N GLU A 79 -9.67 4.14 17.76
CA GLU A 79 -10.40 5.38 18.12
C GLU A 79 -9.77 6.08 19.33
N ASP A 80 -9.29 5.33 20.32
CA ASP A 80 -8.68 5.89 21.53
C ASP A 80 -7.37 6.61 21.23
N GLU A 81 -6.51 6.04 20.36
CA GLU A 81 -5.29 6.70 19.90
C GLU A 81 -5.58 8.00 19.15
N ILE A 82 -6.59 7.99 18.27
CA ILE A 82 -7.02 9.18 17.53
C ILE A 82 -7.57 10.26 18.47
N LYS A 83 -8.39 9.88 19.45
CA LYS A 83 -8.90 10.80 20.48
C LYS A 83 -7.75 11.40 21.29
N ALA A 84 -6.77 10.59 21.71
CA ALA A 84 -5.62 11.07 22.45
C ALA A 84 -4.77 12.08 21.65
N GLU A 85 -4.51 11.80 20.37
CA GLU A 85 -3.78 12.72 19.48
C GLU A 85 -4.53 14.04 19.26
N LEU A 86 -5.84 13.99 19.05
CA LEU A 86 -6.66 15.17 18.78
C LEU A 86 -6.95 15.99 20.04
N ALA A 87 -7.00 15.37 21.22
CA ALA A 87 -7.22 16.07 22.49
C ALA A 87 -6.13 17.11 22.80
N LEU A 88 -4.93 16.98 22.21
CA LEU A 88 -3.86 17.97 22.31
C LEU A 88 -4.24 19.32 21.67
N PHE A 89 -5.07 19.29 20.62
CA PHE A 89 -5.45 20.45 19.81
C PHE A 89 -6.89 20.92 20.08
N PHE A 90 -7.76 20.01 20.54
CA PHE A 90 -9.17 20.28 20.77
C PHE A 90 -9.54 20.01 22.24
N PRO A 91 -9.33 20.98 23.14
CA PRO A 91 -9.80 20.88 24.52
C PRO A 91 -11.32 20.64 24.56
N GLY A 92 -11.74 19.51 25.12
CA GLY A 92 -13.16 19.11 25.16
C GLY A 92 -13.67 18.43 23.89
N LEU A 93 -12.79 17.79 23.12
CA LEU A 93 -13.13 16.93 21.98
C LEU A 93 -14.31 16.00 22.32
N LYS A 94 -15.34 16.03 21.47
CA LYS A 94 -16.56 15.21 21.63
C LYS A 94 -16.66 14.15 20.54
N ASP A 95 -17.31 13.04 20.85
CA ASP A 95 -17.51 11.95 19.90
C ASP A 95 -18.28 12.40 18.66
N GLU A 96 -19.26 13.28 18.79
CA GLU A 96 -20.03 13.83 17.67
C GLU A 96 -19.14 14.60 16.68
N GLN A 97 -18.07 15.23 17.16
CA GLN A 97 -17.11 15.93 16.30
C GLN A 97 -16.29 14.94 15.47
N LEU A 98 -15.85 13.82 16.06
CA LEU A 98 -15.23 12.74 15.29
C LEU A 98 -16.21 12.18 14.25
N ARG A 99 -17.47 11.93 14.63
CA ARG A 99 -18.50 11.44 13.70
C ARG A 99 -18.69 12.39 12.51
N LYS A 100 -18.69 13.70 12.74
CA LYS A 100 -18.79 14.72 11.68
C LYS A 100 -17.60 14.63 10.71
N TRP A 101 -16.37 14.56 11.24
CA TRP A 101 -15.17 14.47 10.43
C TRP A 101 -15.03 13.14 9.67
N GLU A 102 -15.54 12.03 10.21
CA GLU A 102 -15.61 10.79 9.46
C GLU A 102 -16.63 10.86 8.32
N ALA A 103 -17.81 11.43 8.59
CA ALA A 103 -18.89 11.55 7.62
C ALA A 103 -18.51 12.47 6.44
N ASP A 104 -17.81 13.57 6.71
CA ASP A 104 -17.28 14.46 5.67
C ASP A 104 -15.97 13.97 5.03
N LYS A 105 -15.45 12.81 5.49
CA LYS A 105 -14.22 12.12 5.06
C LYS A 105 -12.93 12.87 5.38
N SER A 106 -12.97 13.89 6.23
CA SER A 106 -11.77 14.59 6.67
C SER A 106 -10.98 13.84 7.76
N LEU A 107 -11.62 12.94 8.51
CA LEU A 107 -10.99 11.97 9.39
C LEU A 107 -11.15 10.57 8.79
N GLU A 108 -10.12 10.10 8.10
CA GLU A 108 -10.17 8.87 7.33
C GLU A 108 -10.16 7.62 8.22
N MET A 109 -11.17 6.75 8.03
CA MET A 109 -11.35 5.49 8.77
C MET A 109 -11.85 4.35 7.88
N LYS A 110 -11.89 3.15 8.46
CA LYS A 110 -12.62 1.97 7.98
C LYS A 110 -13.22 1.24 9.18
N ILE A 111 -14.26 0.46 8.91
CA ILE A 111 -14.68 -0.61 9.82
C ILE A 111 -13.91 -1.87 9.43
N ILE A 112 -13.16 -2.43 10.37
CA ILE A 112 -12.42 -3.67 10.22
C ILE A 112 -12.79 -4.55 11.41
N ASP A 113 -13.34 -5.74 11.14
CA ASP A 113 -13.85 -6.67 12.15
C ASP A 113 -14.80 -5.99 13.17
N GLY A 114 -15.70 -5.14 12.65
CA GLY A 114 -16.67 -4.39 13.45
C GLY A 114 -16.11 -3.21 14.24
N GLN A 115 -14.80 -2.96 14.19
CA GLN A 115 -14.13 -1.88 14.91
C GLN A 115 -13.76 -0.72 13.99
N ARG A 116 -13.82 0.52 14.51
CA ARG A 116 -13.26 1.68 13.80
C ARG A 116 -11.74 1.63 13.85
N ARG A 117 -11.16 1.63 12.67
CA ARG A 117 -9.72 1.69 12.44
C ARG A 117 -9.43 2.89 11.56
N TYR A 118 -8.49 3.71 11.98
CA TYR A 118 -8.20 4.98 11.34
C TYR A 118 -6.89 4.89 10.56
N PHE A 119 -6.84 5.64 9.46
CA PHE A 119 -5.63 5.72 8.68
C PHE A 119 -4.48 6.24 9.56
N LYS A 120 -3.29 5.68 9.42
CA LYS A 120 -2.13 6.01 10.26
C LYS A 120 -1.79 7.50 10.30
N ARG A 121 -2.13 8.25 9.24
CA ARG A 121 -1.94 9.72 9.14
C ARG A 121 -3.24 10.52 9.28
N ALA A 122 -4.34 9.93 9.76
CA ALA A 122 -5.66 10.55 9.80
C ALA A 122 -5.64 11.92 10.50
N VAL A 123 -5.03 12.04 11.68
CA VAL A 123 -4.96 13.31 12.45
C VAL A 123 -4.22 14.40 11.67
N ARG A 124 -3.02 14.12 11.16
CA ARG A 124 -2.27 15.13 10.40
C ARG A 124 -2.97 15.49 9.09
N ASN A 125 -3.66 14.55 8.46
CA ASN A 125 -4.43 14.81 7.26
C ASN A 125 -5.68 15.64 7.54
N LEU A 126 -6.36 15.43 8.67
CA LEU A 126 -7.51 16.24 9.11
C LEU A 126 -7.15 17.72 9.11
N PHE A 127 -6.00 18.09 9.70
CA PHE A 127 -5.50 19.47 9.71
C PHE A 127 -5.16 20.05 8.33
N ARG A 128 -4.93 19.21 7.32
CA ARG A 128 -4.66 19.67 5.95
C ARG A 128 -5.93 19.93 5.15
N ILE A 129 -6.96 19.11 5.36
CA ILE A 129 -8.14 19.07 4.48
C ILE A 129 -9.39 19.68 5.12
N ASN A 130 -9.53 19.62 6.45
CA ASN A 130 -10.67 20.21 7.14
C ASN A 130 -10.39 21.69 7.48
N PRO A 131 -11.18 22.65 6.99
CA PRO A 131 -10.93 24.07 7.23
C PRO A 131 -11.01 24.50 8.70
N GLU A 132 -11.91 23.89 9.49
CA GLU A 132 -12.06 24.20 10.92
C GLU A 132 -10.82 23.71 11.69
N ALA A 133 -10.40 22.45 11.44
CA ALA A 133 -9.22 21.89 12.08
C ALA A 133 -7.92 22.59 11.65
N LYS A 134 -7.81 22.93 10.37
CA LYS A 134 -6.64 23.66 9.83
C LYS A 134 -6.37 24.96 10.60
N LYS A 135 -7.41 25.73 10.90
CA LYS A 135 -7.29 26.98 11.69
C LYS A 135 -6.75 26.73 13.10
N VAL A 136 -7.13 25.62 13.73
CA VAL A 136 -6.61 25.23 15.05
C VAL A 136 -5.11 24.93 14.95
N TRP A 137 -4.71 24.14 13.94
CA TRP A 137 -3.31 23.83 13.71
C TRP A 137 -2.44 25.08 13.45
N GLU A 138 -2.91 25.99 12.59
CA GLU A 138 -2.20 27.25 12.27
C GLU A 138 -2.08 28.18 13.48
N ALA A 139 -3.09 28.19 14.36
CA ALA A 139 -3.06 28.99 15.58
C ALA A 139 -2.02 28.48 16.59
N GLU A 140 -1.78 27.17 16.65
CA GLU A 140 -0.79 26.58 17.57
C GLU A 140 0.65 26.60 17.03
N GLN A 141 0.83 26.26 15.75
CA GLN A 141 2.17 26.07 15.16
C GLN A 141 2.74 27.36 14.56
N GLY A 142 1.93 28.41 14.48
CA GLY A 142 2.25 29.59 13.69
C GLY A 142 2.09 29.32 12.19
N ASN A 143 2.14 30.39 11.41
CA ASN A 143 1.92 30.37 9.97
C ASN A 143 3.19 30.70 9.17
N GLU A 144 4.37 30.39 9.73
CA GLU A 144 5.60 30.58 8.97
C GLU A 144 5.68 29.51 7.87
N PRO A 145 5.68 29.92 6.59
CA PRO A 145 5.73 28.97 5.50
C PRO A 145 7.11 28.31 5.46
N ASP A 146 7.12 26.98 5.30
CA ASP A 146 8.35 26.22 5.17
C ASP A 146 9.18 26.76 3.98
N PRO A 147 10.49 27.05 4.16
CA PRO A 147 11.32 27.57 3.07
C PRO A 147 11.35 26.68 1.81
N LEU A 148 11.27 25.36 1.98
CA LEU A 148 11.15 24.42 0.87
C LEU A 148 9.79 24.52 0.19
N ASP A 149 8.71 24.73 0.94
CA ASP A 149 7.37 24.92 0.36
C ASP A 149 7.32 26.22 -0.46
N LEU A 150 7.90 27.31 0.05
CA LEU A 150 8.03 28.57 -0.69
C LEU A 150 8.84 28.39 -1.98
N PHE A 151 10.00 27.72 -1.88
CA PHE A 151 10.84 27.42 -3.03
C PHE A 151 10.10 26.57 -4.07
N CYS A 152 9.42 25.50 -3.65
CA CYS A 152 8.66 24.63 -4.53
C CYS A 152 7.52 25.39 -5.22
N LEU A 153 6.80 26.24 -4.49
CA LEU A 153 5.73 27.06 -5.02
C LEU A 153 6.26 28.03 -6.08
N GLU A 154 7.32 28.76 -5.76
CA GLU A 154 7.93 29.72 -6.68
C GLU A 154 8.49 29.02 -7.94
N HIS A 155 9.20 27.90 -7.75
CA HIS A 155 9.76 27.11 -8.85
C HIS A 155 8.64 26.58 -9.76
N THR A 156 7.59 25.99 -9.19
CA THR A 156 6.45 25.46 -9.94
C THR A 156 5.73 26.56 -10.69
N ALA A 157 5.47 27.71 -10.05
CA ALA A 157 4.84 28.86 -10.70
C ALA A 157 5.65 29.38 -11.89
N LYS A 158 6.99 29.40 -11.78
CA LYS A 158 7.88 29.75 -12.89
C LYS A 158 7.76 28.77 -14.05
N LEU A 159 7.72 27.47 -13.79
CA LEU A 159 7.57 26.44 -14.83
C LEU A 159 6.21 26.53 -15.53
N VAL A 160 5.12 26.72 -14.77
CA VAL A 160 3.77 26.90 -15.32
C VAL A 160 3.74 28.12 -16.25
N ARG A 161 4.24 29.28 -15.81
CA ARG A 161 4.31 30.48 -16.66
C ARG A 161 5.12 30.27 -17.93
N LYS A 162 6.23 29.52 -17.88
CA LYS A 162 7.02 29.19 -19.08
C LYS A 162 6.20 28.34 -20.05
N SER A 163 5.53 27.31 -19.53
CA SER A 163 4.64 26.45 -20.33
C SER A 163 3.50 27.24 -20.96
N ASP A 164 2.86 28.15 -20.21
CA ASP A 164 1.75 28.99 -20.70
C ASP A 164 2.21 29.93 -21.84
N ASN A 165 3.48 30.34 -21.82
CA ASN A 165 4.11 31.13 -22.88
C ASN A 165 4.62 30.27 -24.06
N GLY A 166 4.26 28.99 -24.13
CA GLY A 166 4.60 28.09 -25.23
C GLY A 166 6.00 27.46 -25.14
N ILE A 167 6.71 27.61 -24.01
CA ILE A 167 8.02 26.98 -23.83
C ILE A 167 7.84 25.50 -23.49
N ASN A 168 8.47 24.63 -24.27
CA ASN A 168 8.54 23.20 -23.98
C ASN A 168 9.47 22.95 -22.78
N LEU A 169 8.91 22.53 -21.64
CA LEU A 169 9.69 22.30 -20.42
C LEU A 169 10.74 21.18 -20.56
N LEU A 170 10.61 20.29 -21.55
CA LEU A 170 11.61 19.27 -21.85
C LEU A 170 12.93 19.88 -22.36
N GLU A 171 12.90 21.13 -22.84
CA GLU A 171 14.07 21.88 -23.32
C GLU A 171 14.78 22.64 -22.19
N ILE A 172 14.30 22.50 -20.94
CA ILE A 172 14.89 23.10 -19.74
C ILE A 172 15.36 21.97 -18.80
N PRO A 173 16.37 21.17 -19.20
CA PRO A 173 16.78 20.03 -18.41
C PRO A 173 17.49 20.45 -17.12
N ALA A 174 17.24 19.71 -16.05
CA ALA A 174 18.09 19.72 -14.87
C ALA A 174 19.11 18.58 -14.98
N ARG A 175 20.38 18.86 -14.65
CA ARG A 175 21.44 17.85 -14.57
C ARG A 175 21.60 17.42 -13.13
N PHE A 176 21.56 16.12 -12.90
CA PHE A 176 21.76 15.52 -11.58
C PHE A 176 23.02 14.68 -11.59
N LYS A 177 23.81 14.80 -10.51
CA LYS A 177 24.83 13.83 -10.15
C LYS A 177 24.29 13.06 -8.94
N ILE A 178 24.23 11.74 -9.05
CA ILE A 178 23.65 10.87 -8.03
C ILE A 178 24.72 9.88 -7.61
N ASP A 179 25.01 9.87 -6.31
CA ASP A 179 25.84 8.84 -5.70
C ASP A 179 24.91 7.83 -5.02
N PHE A 180 25.04 6.56 -5.38
CA PHE A 180 24.22 5.49 -4.82
C PHE A 180 25.14 4.46 -4.15
N THR A 181 24.90 4.21 -2.87
CA THR A 181 25.72 3.33 -2.02
C THR A 181 24.84 2.26 -1.39
N ILE A 182 25.33 1.02 -1.41
CA ILE A 182 24.79 -0.11 -0.66
C ILE A 182 25.90 -0.61 0.25
N SER A 183 25.58 -0.83 1.52
CA SER A 183 26.48 -1.38 2.53
C SER A 183 25.79 -2.54 3.22
N LEU A 184 26.55 -3.60 3.50
CA LEU A 184 26.09 -4.71 4.31
C LEU A 184 26.46 -4.45 5.77
N LYS A 185 25.84 -5.21 6.68
CA LYS A 185 26.34 -5.27 8.04
C LYS A 185 27.62 -6.14 8.03
N PRO A 186 28.63 -5.81 8.87
CA PRO A 186 29.77 -6.68 9.05
C PRO A 186 29.35 -8.11 9.33
N ASP A 187 30.01 -9.07 8.69
CA ASP A 187 29.79 -10.51 8.83
C ASP A 187 28.36 -10.99 8.48
N ALA A 188 27.55 -10.19 7.78
CA ALA A 188 26.24 -10.62 7.28
C ALA A 188 26.33 -11.72 6.20
N VAL A 189 27.47 -11.79 5.52
CA VAL A 189 27.85 -12.83 4.57
C VAL A 189 29.18 -13.42 5.04
N PRO A 190 29.33 -14.75 5.11
CA PRO A 190 30.58 -15.38 5.56
C PRO A 190 31.79 -14.92 4.73
N ALA A 191 32.91 -14.70 5.41
CA ALA A 191 34.14 -14.28 4.77
C ALA A 191 34.58 -15.29 3.68
N GLY A 192 34.96 -14.78 2.52
CA GLY A 192 35.32 -15.58 1.34
C GLY A 192 34.14 -15.91 0.42
N GLU A 193 32.89 -15.70 0.84
CA GLU A 193 31.73 -15.86 -0.05
C GLU A 193 31.53 -14.64 -0.96
N THR A 194 30.89 -14.88 -2.11
CA THR A 194 30.60 -13.84 -3.11
C THR A 194 29.28 -13.14 -2.81
N VAL A 195 29.34 -11.83 -2.64
CA VAL A 195 28.19 -10.93 -2.66
C VAL A 195 27.91 -10.51 -4.10
N LYS A 196 26.71 -10.82 -4.59
CA LYS A 196 26.20 -10.39 -5.89
C LYS A 196 25.21 -9.25 -5.70
N CYS A 197 25.47 -8.12 -6.33
CA CYS A 197 24.67 -6.90 -6.14
C CYS A 197 24.12 -6.38 -7.45
N TRP A 198 22.80 -6.20 -7.51
CA TRP A 198 22.11 -5.49 -8.60
C TRP A 198 21.62 -4.14 -8.06
N MET A 199 22.15 -3.07 -8.62
CA MET A 199 21.79 -1.70 -8.28
C MET A 199 20.89 -1.13 -9.39
N PRO A 200 19.74 -0.50 -9.06
CA PRO A 200 18.96 0.24 -10.04
C PRO A 200 19.83 1.21 -10.83
N PHE A 201 19.82 1.09 -12.15
CA PHE A 201 20.56 1.98 -13.04
C PHE A 201 19.58 2.72 -13.95
N PRO A 202 19.64 4.06 -14.06
CA PRO A 202 18.62 4.80 -14.77
C PRO A 202 18.51 4.37 -16.24
N ARG A 203 17.29 4.06 -16.66
CA ARG A 203 16.98 3.81 -18.07
C ARG A 203 16.79 5.15 -18.77
N GLU A 204 17.46 5.36 -19.90
CA GLU A 204 17.16 6.49 -20.76
C GLU A 204 15.77 6.32 -21.35
N SER A 205 14.91 7.29 -21.07
CA SER A 205 13.53 7.33 -21.55
C SER A 205 13.29 8.67 -22.22
N GLU A 206 13.21 8.61 -23.54
CA GLU A 206 12.84 9.76 -24.35
C GLU A 206 11.36 10.12 -24.10
N PRO A 207 11.03 11.39 -23.78
CA PRO A 207 11.89 12.58 -23.86
C PRO A 207 12.48 13.10 -22.54
N ARG A 208 12.19 12.48 -21.38
CA ARG A 208 12.43 13.08 -20.06
C ARG A 208 13.82 12.84 -19.47
N GLN A 209 14.46 11.71 -19.79
CA GLN A 209 15.71 11.29 -19.17
C GLN A 209 16.69 10.82 -20.23
N LYS A 210 17.78 11.58 -20.39
CA LYS A 210 18.82 11.41 -21.42
C LYS A 210 20.20 11.61 -20.82
N ASN A 211 21.24 11.21 -21.54
CA ASN A 211 22.64 11.40 -21.18
C ASN A 211 22.95 10.77 -19.80
N VAL A 212 22.49 9.54 -19.61
CA VAL A 212 22.76 8.78 -18.39
C VAL A 212 24.13 8.13 -18.52
N GLU A 213 25.06 8.61 -17.71
CA GLU A 213 26.46 8.19 -17.72
C GLU A 213 26.86 7.65 -16.35
N VAL A 214 27.70 6.61 -16.34
CA VAL A 214 28.40 6.18 -15.13
C VAL A 214 29.66 7.00 -14.98
N ILE A 215 29.75 7.75 -13.88
CA ILE A 215 30.91 8.61 -13.59
C ILE A 215 32.00 7.81 -12.86
N ALA A 216 31.62 7.01 -11.87
CA ALA A 216 32.53 6.22 -11.07
C ALA A 216 31.82 5.01 -10.45
N VAL A 217 32.55 3.92 -10.27
CA VAL A 217 32.14 2.72 -9.54
C VAL A 217 33.29 2.32 -8.63
N ASN A 218 33.00 1.95 -7.38
CA ASN A 218 34.02 1.53 -6.39
C ASN A 218 34.50 0.09 -6.60
N TYR A 219 34.45 -0.40 -7.84
CA TYR A 219 34.83 -1.73 -8.24
C TYR A 219 35.10 -1.75 -9.75
N GLU A 220 36.14 -2.47 -10.17
CA GLU A 220 36.60 -2.44 -11.57
C GLU A 220 35.71 -3.28 -12.49
N ASN A 221 35.26 -4.44 -12.02
CA ASN A 221 34.49 -5.38 -12.82
C ASN A 221 32.99 -5.23 -12.53
N PHE A 222 32.31 -4.44 -13.35
CA PHE A 222 30.85 -4.28 -13.28
C PHE A 222 30.22 -4.43 -14.67
N GLU A 223 28.96 -4.85 -14.69
CA GLU A 223 28.17 -4.96 -15.91
C GLU A 223 26.95 -4.06 -15.84
N ILE A 224 26.59 -3.40 -16.94
CA ILE A 224 25.39 -2.58 -17.02
C ILE A 224 24.43 -3.22 -18.00
N ALA A 225 23.20 -3.49 -17.53
CA ALA A 225 22.14 -3.96 -18.41
C ALA A 225 21.86 -2.95 -19.53
N GLY A 226 21.63 -3.46 -20.74
CA GLY A 226 21.27 -2.62 -21.88
C GLY A 226 19.98 -1.82 -21.64
N ASN A 227 19.85 -0.68 -22.32
CA ASN A 227 18.74 0.27 -22.12
C ASN A 227 17.34 -0.28 -22.47
N GLN A 228 17.26 -1.40 -23.19
CA GLN A 228 16.02 -2.11 -23.50
C GLN A 228 15.35 -2.74 -22.28
N ASN A 229 16.09 -2.99 -21.19
CA ASN A 229 15.56 -3.62 -20.00
C ASN A 229 14.70 -2.63 -19.20
N LEU A 230 13.45 -3.00 -18.91
CA LEU A 230 12.54 -2.14 -18.13
C LEU A 230 13.05 -1.89 -16.70
N GLN A 231 13.72 -2.88 -16.11
CA GLN A 231 14.43 -2.78 -14.83
C GLN A 231 15.94 -2.75 -15.05
N ARG A 232 16.41 -1.72 -15.79
CA ARG A 232 17.84 -1.54 -16.07
C ARG A 232 18.63 -1.46 -14.76
N SER A 233 19.71 -2.24 -14.68
CA SER A 233 20.50 -2.40 -13.45
C SER A 233 21.99 -2.43 -13.77
N LEU A 234 22.79 -2.05 -12.77
CA LEU A 234 24.22 -2.23 -12.72
C LEU A 234 24.53 -3.42 -11.80
N TYR A 235 25.41 -4.31 -12.23
CA TYR A 235 25.77 -5.55 -11.56
C TYR A 235 27.22 -5.52 -11.10
N ILE A 236 27.48 -5.91 -9.85
CA ILE A 236 28.81 -6.04 -9.25
C ILE A 236 28.88 -7.33 -8.43
N GLU A 237 30.04 -7.99 -8.44
CA GLU A 237 30.37 -9.08 -7.51
C GLU A 237 31.55 -8.68 -6.62
N LYS A 238 31.45 -8.87 -5.30
CA LYS A 238 32.55 -8.67 -4.34
C LYS A 238 32.70 -9.88 -3.43
N ILE A 239 33.91 -10.14 -2.95
CA ILE A 239 34.15 -11.16 -1.92
C ILE A 239 33.97 -10.50 -0.55
N ALA A 240 33.19 -11.13 0.33
CA ALA A 240 33.00 -10.67 1.70
C ALA A 240 34.29 -10.82 2.50
N VAL A 241 34.66 -9.80 3.26
CA VAL A 241 35.84 -9.77 4.14
C VAL A 241 35.38 -9.71 5.59
N ALA A 242 36.00 -10.51 6.46
CA ALA A 242 35.64 -10.58 7.87
C ALA A 242 35.73 -9.20 8.53
N GLY A 243 34.68 -8.80 9.23
CA GLY A 243 34.58 -7.51 9.92
C GLY A 243 34.38 -6.29 9.03
N GLU A 244 34.27 -6.44 7.70
CA GLU A 244 34.03 -5.34 6.76
C GLU A 244 32.56 -5.25 6.32
N PRO A 245 32.04 -4.02 6.08
CA PRO A 245 30.67 -3.78 5.59
C PRO A 245 30.48 -3.95 4.07
#